data_AF-A0A2I0JQ68-F1
#
_entry.id   AF-A0A2I0JQ68-F1
#
_cell.length_a   1.000
_cell.length_b   1.000
_cell.length_c   1.000
_cell.angle_alpha   90.00
_cell.angle_beta   90.00
_cell.angle_gamma   90.00
#
_symmetry.space_group_name_H-M   'P 1'
#
loop_
_entity.id
_entity.type
_entity.pdbx_description
1 polymer ?
#
loop_
_entity_poly.entity_id
_entity_poly.type
_entity_poly.pdbx_seq_one_letter_code
_entity_poly.pdbx_strand_id
1 'polypeptide(L)'
;MTHAHLGNLQLVAQYLTILGSLALALHDTVQAREILRSALTLAKKLYDIPTQIWVLSVLTALYQEVGEKGNEMENAEYHRKKAGDLQKRLADAHSSIHHIELVDKVKVEAMQFQDLDMKRLLGGPSMRANLDIPESVGLSAPAPNTYTSRLVDLDLDTGRRTKRKY
;
A
#
# COMPACT_ATOMS: atom_id res chain seq x y z
N MET A 1 -20.27 -18.05 19.60
CA MET A 1 -19.50 -17.34 20.66
C MET A 1 -17.99 -17.33 20.45
N THR A 2 -17.40 -18.31 19.74
CA THR A 2 -15.95 -18.38 19.48
C THR A 2 -15.42 -17.25 18.60
N HIS A 3 -16.17 -16.82 17.57
CA HIS A 3 -15.77 -15.73 16.67
C HIS A 3 -15.59 -14.38 17.38
N ALA A 4 -16.50 -14.01 18.29
CA ALA A 4 -16.41 -12.77 19.05
C ALA A 4 -15.22 -12.77 20.02
N HIS A 5 -14.95 -13.92 20.65
CA HIS A 5 -13.78 -14.09 21.52
C HIS A 5 -12.47 -14.03 20.73
N LEU A 6 -12.41 -14.64 19.54
CA LEU A 6 -11.26 -14.58 18.65
C LEU A 6 -10.96 -13.15 18.20
N GLY A 7 -11.98 -12.40 17.78
CA GLY A 7 -11.84 -11.00 17.37
C GLY A 7 -11.36 -10.09 18.51
N ASN A 8 -11.85 -10.32 19.73
CA ASN A 8 -11.38 -9.59 20.91
C ASN A 8 -9.89 -9.87 21.19
N LEU A 9 -9.49 -11.14 21.20
CA LEU A 9 -8.09 -11.52 21.43
C LEU A 9 -7.15 -11.00 20.32
N GLN A 10 -7.59 -11.00 19.06
CA GLN A 10 -6.80 -10.46 17.95
C GLN A 10 -6.57 -8.95 18.12
N LEU A 11 -7.63 -8.22 18.47
CA LEU A 11 -7.53 -6.79 18.75
C LEU A 11 -6.56 -6.53 19.93
N VAL A 12 -6.64 -7.33 20.98
CA VAL A 12 -5.71 -7.24 22.13
C VAL A 12 -4.26 -7.48 21.68
N ALA A 13 -3.98 -8.46 20.82
CA ALA A 13 -2.63 -8.72 20.34
C ALA A 13 -2.06 -7.52 19.55
N GLN A 14 -2.86 -6.93 18.67
CA GLN A 14 -2.48 -5.75 17.90
C GLN A 14 -2.27 -4.54 18.81
N TYR A 15 -3.17 -4.33 19.78
CA TYR A 15 -3.05 -3.23 20.75
C TYR A 15 -1.77 -3.34 21.58
N LEU A 16 -1.44 -4.54 22.08
CA LEU A 16 -0.17 -4.79 22.77
C LEU A 16 1.03 -4.53 21.87
N THR A 17 0.96 -4.87 20.57
CA THR A 17 2.04 -4.60 19.61
C THR A 17 2.30 -3.10 19.45
N ILE A 18 1.23 -2.30 19.37
CA ILE A 18 1.31 -0.83 19.32
C ILE A 18 1.89 -0.29 20.63
N LEU A 19 1.42 -0.75 21.78
CA LEU A 19 1.95 -0.33 23.09
C LEU A 19 3.43 -0.66 23.25
N GLY A 20 3.86 -1.85 22.83
CA GLY A 20 5.27 -2.25 22.87
C GLY A 20 6.14 -1.37 21.97
N SER A 21 5.64 -0.99 20.80
CA SER A 21 6.31 -0.06 19.88
C SER A 21 6.44 1.34 20.48
N LEU A 22 5.39 1.81 21.17
CA LEU A 22 5.41 3.09 21.87
C LEU A 22 6.39 3.08 23.05
N ALA A 23 6.39 2.03 23.87
CA ALA A 23 7.33 1.87 24.97
C ALA A 23 8.79 1.89 24.48
N LEU A 24 9.06 1.24 23.34
CA LEU A 24 10.38 1.29 22.69
C LEU A 24 10.74 2.73 22.27
N ALA A 25 9.82 3.46 21.66
CA ALA A 25 10.03 4.86 21.28
C ALA A 25 10.26 5.80 22.50
N LEU A 26 9.76 5.42 23.68
CA LEU A 26 10.03 6.10 24.95
C LEU A 26 11.31 5.60 25.65
N HIS A 27 12.09 4.74 25.00
CA HIS A 27 13.28 4.07 25.53
C HIS A 27 13.03 3.21 26.78
N ASP A 28 11.79 2.82 27.05
CA ASP A 28 11.47 1.81 28.06
C ASP A 28 11.59 0.41 27.45
N THR A 29 12.84 -0.02 27.26
CA THR A 29 13.18 -1.30 26.62
C THR A 29 12.77 -2.52 27.45
N VAL A 30 12.64 -2.37 28.78
CA VAL A 30 12.21 -3.46 29.68
C VAL A 30 10.72 -3.69 29.51
N GLN A 31 9.90 -2.64 29.63
CA GLN A 31 8.46 -2.75 29.49
C GLN A 31 8.08 -3.13 28.05
N ALA A 32 8.74 -2.55 27.04
CA ALA A 32 8.54 -2.90 25.64
C ALA A 32 8.73 -4.41 25.41
N ARG A 33 9.77 -5.01 25.99
CA ARG A 33 10.05 -6.44 25.85
C ARG A 33 8.94 -7.32 26.43
N GLU A 34 8.46 -7.00 27.63
CA GLU A 34 7.40 -7.78 28.29
C GLU A 34 6.08 -7.70 27.52
N ILE A 35 5.72 -6.49 27.09
CA ILE A 35 4.52 -6.24 26.28
C ILE A 35 4.62 -7.01 24.95
N LEU A 36 5.76 -6.91 24.25
CA LEU A 36 5.96 -7.56 22.95
C LEU A 36 5.99 -9.09 23.07
N ARG A 37 6.55 -9.66 24.15
CA ARG A 37 6.48 -11.13 24.39
C ARG A 37 5.05 -11.60 24.64
N SER A 38 4.27 -10.80 25.35
CA SER A 38 2.85 -11.07 25.59
C SER A 38 2.06 -11.01 24.28
N ALA A 39 2.29 -9.97 23.46
CA ALA A 39 1.71 -9.84 22.13
C ALA A 39 2.06 -11.02 21.21
N LEU A 40 3.33 -11.43 21.17
CA LEU A 40 3.79 -12.55 20.35
C LEU A 40 3.13 -13.87 20.76
N THR A 41 3.01 -14.11 22.06
CA THR A 41 2.36 -15.32 22.60
C THR A 41 0.90 -15.38 22.19
N LEU A 42 0.19 -14.25 22.29
CA LEU A 42 -1.20 -14.17 21.88
C LEU A 42 -1.36 -14.34 20.36
N ALA A 43 -0.53 -13.67 19.56
CA ALA A 43 -0.54 -13.80 18.10
C ALA A 43 -0.25 -15.24 17.64
N LYS A 44 0.65 -15.97 18.33
CA LYS A 44 0.89 -17.40 18.10
C LYS A 44 -0.35 -18.24 18.40
N LYS A 45 -1.04 -17.98 19.52
CA LYS A 45 -2.27 -18.70 19.92
C LYS A 45 -3.40 -18.52 18.92
N LEU A 46 -3.48 -17.33 18.31
CA LEU A 46 -4.51 -16.99 17.31
C LEU A 46 -4.15 -17.44 15.90
N TYR A 47 -2.95 -17.99 15.69
CA TYR A 47 -2.39 -18.25 14.36
C TYR A 47 -2.39 -17.01 13.44
N ASP A 48 -2.34 -15.81 14.02
CA ASP A 48 -2.28 -14.53 13.30
C ASP A 48 -0.84 -14.28 12.83
N ILE A 49 -0.55 -14.71 11.61
CA ILE A 49 0.79 -14.60 11.01
C ILE A 49 1.18 -13.14 10.74
N PRO A 50 0.32 -12.28 10.18
CA PRO A 50 0.62 -10.86 10.04
C PRO A 50 1.04 -10.19 11.37
N THR A 51 0.28 -10.42 12.45
CA THR A 51 0.63 -9.86 13.76
C THR A 51 1.92 -10.47 14.32
N GLN A 52 2.17 -11.78 14.12
CA GLN A 52 3.46 -12.39 14.49
C GLN A 52 4.64 -11.70 13.79
N ILE A 53 4.54 -11.48 12.47
CA ILE A 53 5.60 -10.80 11.69
C ILE A 53 5.85 -9.39 12.24
N TRP A 54 4.79 -8.64 12.52
CA TRP A 54 4.90 -7.29 13.05
C TRP A 54 5.56 -7.26 14.43
N VAL A 55 5.12 -8.10 15.37
CA VAL A 55 5.75 -8.14 16.70
C VAL A 55 7.24 -8.50 16.60
N LEU A 56 7.60 -9.41 15.69
CA LEU A 56 8.99 -9.78 15.47
C LEU A 56 9.82 -8.63 14.91
N SER A 57 9.29 -7.81 13.99
CA SER A 57 10.04 -6.65 13.50
C SER A 57 10.33 -5.63 14.60
N VAL A 58 9.36 -5.39 15.49
CA VAL A 58 9.54 -4.50 16.65
C VAL A 58 10.53 -5.09 17.66
N LEU A 59 10.48 -6.41 17.91
CA LEU A 59 11.46 -7.08 18.77
C LEU A 59 12.88 -7.01 18.20
N THR A 60 13.06 -7.09 16.87
CA THR A 60 14.37 -6.89 16.26
C THR A 60 14.89 -5.49 16.52
N ALA A 61 14.07 -4.45 16.38
CA ALA A 61 14.46 -3.08 16.72
C ALA A 61 14.85 -2.95 18.20
N LEU A 62 14.09 -3.58 19.09
CA LEU A 62 14.42 -3.61 20.52
C LEU A 62 15.77 -4.29 20.80
N TYR A 63 16.05 -5.43 20.18
CA TYR A 63 17.33 -6.11 20.37
C TYR A 63 18.51 -5.32 19.80
N GLN A 64 18.30 -4.55 18.73
CA GLN A 64 19.30 -3.63 18.18
C GLN A 64 19.62 -2.49 19.16
N GLU A 65 18.59 -1.89 19.79
CA GLU A 65 18.78 -0.83 20.79
C GLU A 65 19.52 -1.31 22.05
N VAL A 66 19.20 -2.52 22.52
CA VAL A 66 19.83 -3.11 23.72
C VAL A 66 21.19 -3.75 23.41
N GLY A 67 21.54 -3.94 22.13
CA GLY A 67 22.79 -4.56 21.69
C GLY A 67 22.82 -6.09 21.83
N GLU A 68 21.65 -6.74 21.92
CA GLU A 68 21.51 -8.20 22.08
C GLU A 68 21.58 -8.94 20.73
N LYS A 69 22.78 -8.97 20.11
CA LYS A 69 22.97 -9.55 18.77
C LYS A 69 22.53 -11.01 18.62
N GLY A 70 22.67 -11.84 19.66
CA GLY A 70 22.23 -13.24 19.62
C GLY A 70 20.72 -13.36 19.46
N ASN A 71 19.98 -12.62 20.29
CA ASN A 71 18.52 -12.59 20.24
C ASN A 71 18.02 -11.92 18.96
N GLU A 72 18.72 -10.87 18.49
CA GLU A 72 18.43 -10.22 17.21
C GLU A 72 18.48 -11.22 16.05
N MET A 73 19.55 -12.01 15.95
CA MET A 73 19.74 -12.98 14.87
C MET A 73 18.66 -14.07 14.88
N GLU A 74 18.39 -14.67 16.05
CA GLU A 74 17.34 -15.69 16.19
C GLU A 74 15.96 -15.13 15.82
N ASN A 75 15.67 -13.92 16.30
CA ASN A 75 14.40 -13.25 16.02
C ASN A 75 14.25 -12.90 14.53
N ALA A 76 15.31 -12.45 13.88
CA ALA A 76 15.34 -12.15 12.44
C ALA A 76 15.15 -13.42 11.58
N GLU A 77 15.73 -14.55 12.00
CA GLU A 77 15.49 -15.84 11.34
C GLU A 77 14.04 -16.27 11.49
N TYR A 78 13.48 -16.16 12.70
CA TYR A 78 12.08 -16.49 12.95
C TYR A 78 11.13 -15.59 12.16
N HIS A 79 11.41 -14.29 12.08
CA HIS A 79 10.69 -13.34 11.22
C HIS A 79 10.71 -13.78 9.75
N ARG A 80 11.89 -14.11 9.21
CA ARG A 80 12.06 -14.57 7.82
C ARG A 80 11.23 -15.83 7.55
N LYS A 81 11.23 -16.79 8.48
CA LYS A 81 10.43 -18.02 8.37
C LYS A 81 8.94 -17.72 8.32
N LYS A 82 8.45 -16.79 9.15
CA LYS A 82 7.02 -16.41 9.17
C LYS A 82 6.60 -15.63 7.93
N ALA A 83 7.44 -14.72 7.45
CA ALA A 83 7.23 -14.02 6.19
C ALA A 83 7.16 -15.00 5.00
N GLY A 84 8.05 -15.98 4.95
CA GLY A 84 8.03 -17.04 3.93
C GLY A 84 6.77 -17.91 3.99
N ASP A 85 6.31 -18.31 5.19
CA ASP A 85 5.05 -19.05 5.38
C ASP A 85 3.85 -18.23 4.88
N LEU A 86 3.79 -16.94 5.20
CA LEU A 86 2.73 -16.05 4.70
C LEU A 86 2.76 -15.94 3.18
N GLN A 87 3.94 -15.72 2.59
CA GLN A 87 4.09 -15.62 1.15
C GLN A 87 3.67 -16.90 0.44
N LYS A 88 4.03 -18.07 0.99
CA LYS A 88 3.62 -19.36 0.46
C LYS A 88 2.09 -19.51 0.50
N ARG A 89 1.46 -19.21 1.63
CA ARG A 89 -0.02 -19.28 1.77
C ARG A 89 -0.74 -18.35 0.80
N LEU A 90 -0.19 -17.16 0.57
CA LEU A 90 -0.74 -16.21 -0.40
C LEU A 90 -0.58 -16.73 -1.83
N ALA A 91 0.58 -17.29 -2.18
CA ALA A 91 0.79 -17.90 -3.49
C ALA A 91 -0.17 -19.08 -3.72
N ASP A 92 -0.33 -19.95 -2.73
CA ASP A 92 -1.26 -21.08 -2.78
C ASP A 92 -2.70 -20.57 -2.96
N ALA A 93 -3.11 -19.54 -2.20
CA ALA A 93 -4.44 -18.93 -2.31
C ALA A 93 -4.68 -18.27 -3.67
N HIS A 94 -3.68 -17.58 -4.25
CA HIS A 94 -3.78 -16.98 -5.58
C HIS A 94 -3.84 -18.04 -6.69
N SER A 95 -3.14 -19.16 -6.52
CA SER A 95 -3.18 -20.29 -7.46
C SER A 95 -4.45 -21.15 -7.33
N SER A 96 -5.26 -20.93 -6.29
CA SER A 96 -6.51 -21.64 -6.10
C SER A 96 -7.47 -21.34 -7.24
N ILE A 97 -8.04 -22.39 -7.82
CA ILE A 97 -9.04 -22.32 -8.89
C ILE A 97 -10.16 -21.34 -8.52
N HIS A 98 -10.62 -21.37 -7.27
CA HIS A 98 -11.68 -20.48 -6.80
C HIS A 98 -11.31 -18.99 -6.85
N HIS A 99 -10.05 -18.65 -6.57
CA HIS A 99 -9.57 -17.27 -6.69
C HIS A 99 -9.56 -16.83 -8.16
N ILE A 100 -9.06 -17.69 -9.04
CA ILE A 100 -9.02 -17.44 -10.49
C ILE A 100 -10.44 -17.24 -11.03
N GLU A 101 -11.37 -18.12 -10.68
CA GLU A 101 -12.79 -18.03 -11.07
C GLU A 101 -13.45 -16.74 -10.57
N LEU A 102 -13.21 -16.35 -9.31
CA LEU A 102 -13.73 -15.09 -8.76
C LEU A 102 -13.18 -13.88 -9.50
N VAL A 103 -11.87 -13.86 -9.77
CA VAL A 103 -11.22 -12.77 -10.51
C VAL A 103 -11.75 -12.67 -11.94
N ASP A 104 -11.91 -13.81 -12.62
CA ASP A 104 -12.43 -13.84 -13.99
C ASP A 104 -13.90 -13.41 -14.05
N LYS A 105 -14.72 -13.82 -13.08
CA LYS A 105 -16.10 -13.35 -12.96
C LYS A 105 -16.17 -11.83 -12.80
N VAL A 106 -15.38 -11.26 -11.88
CA VAL A 106 -15.34 -9.80 -11.65
C VAL A 106 -14.84 -9.07 -12.89
N LYS A 107 -13.85 -9.60 -13.62
CA LYS A 107 -13.38 -9.01 -14.88
C LYS A 107 -14.47 -8.99 -15.94
N VAL A 108 -15.21 -10.09 -16.11
CA VAL A 108 -16.32 -10.16 -17.06
C VAL A 108 -17.41 -9.16 -16.70
N GLU A 109 -17.79 -9.07 -15.42
CA GLU A 109 -18.76 -8.08 -14.95
C GLU A 109 -18.27 -6.65 -15.23
N ALA A 110 -17.01 -6.32 -14.91
CA ALA A 110 -16.42 -5.01 -15.17
C ALA A 110 -16.39 -4.66 -16.67
N MET A 111 -16.06 -5.62 -17.54
CA MET A 111 -16.11 -5.44 -18.99
C MET A 111 -17.54 -5.21 -19.48
N GLN A 112 -18.52 -5.96 -18.97
CA GLN A 112 -19.93 -5.75 -19.30
C GLN A 112 -20.44 -4.37 -18.86
N PHE A 113 -20.03 -3.88 -17.69
CA PHE A 113 -20.34 -2.52 -17.26
C PHE A 113 -19.73 -1.47 -18.20
N GLN A 114 -18.47 -1.64 -18.61
CA GLN A 114 -17.82 -0.74 -19.56
C GLN A 114 -18.50 -0.75 -20.94
N ASP A 115 -18.89 -1.93 -21.44
CA ASP A 115 -19.61 -2.06 -22.71
C ASP A 115 -21.02 -1.45 -22.64
N LEU A 116 -21.71 -1.58 -21.51
CA LEU A 116 -23.02 -0.95 -21.29
C LEU A 116 -22.90 0.57 -21.25
N ASP A 117 -21.89 1.12 -20.59
CA ASP A 117 -21.64 2.57 -20.58
C ASP A 117 -21.22 3.07 -21.96
N MET A 118 -20.41 2.32 -22.71
CA MET A 118 -20.05 2.67 -24.09
C MET A 118 -21.28 2.63 -25.01
N LYS A 119 -22.15 1.62 -24.88
CA LYS A 119 -23.43 1.56 -25.62
C LYS A 119 -24.40 2.66 -25.22
N ARG A 120 -24.40 3.13 -23.97
CA ARG A 120 -25.17 4.32 -23.56
C ARG A 120 -24.62 5.60 -24.16
N LEU A 121 -23.30 5.74 -24.25
CA LEU A 121 -22.66 6.89 -24.92
C LEU A 121 -22.91 6.91 -26.43
N LEU A 122 -22.98 5.73 -27.07
CA LEU A 122 -23.21 5.59 -28.52
C LEU A 122 -24.69 5.51 -28.93
N GLY A 123 -25.55 5.00 -28.04
CA GLY A 123 -26.96 4.70 -28.31
C GLY A 123 -27.96 5.60 -27.58
N GLY A 124 -27.50 6.49 -26.70
CA GLY A 124 -28.31 7.64 -26.29
C GLY A 124 -28.62 8.49 -27.52
N PRO A 125 -29.83 9.06 -27.66
CA PRO A 125 -30.01 10.12 -28.65
C PRO A 125 -28.90 11.12 -28.41
N SER A 126 -28.24 11.57 -29.48
CA SER A 126 -27.44 12.78 -29.44
C SER A 126 -28.41 13.91 -29.07
N MET A 127 -28.74 14.02 -27.78
CA MET A 127 -29.02 15.30 -27.19
C MET A 127 -27.68 16.01 -27.31
N ARG A 128 -27.50 16.66 -28.46
CA ARG A 128 -27.17 18.08 -28.47
C ARG A 128 -27.93 18.70 -27.28
N ALA A 129 -27.33 18.62 -26.10
CA ALA A 129 -27.45 19.71 -25.18
C ALA A 129 -26.92 20.88 -26.00
N ASN A 130 -27.85 21.65 -26.59
CA ASN A 130 -27.60 23.05 -26.84
C ASN A 130 -27.20 23.61 -25.49
N LEU A 131 -25.90 23.55 -25.20
CA LEU A 131 -25.26 24.48 -24.31
C LEU A 131 -25.37 25.79 -25.09
N ASP A 132 -26.51 26.46 -24.95
CA ASP A 132 -26.65 27.86 -25.31
C ASP A 132 -25.67 28.61 -24.42
N ILE A 133 -24.42 28.68 -24.86
CA ILE A 133 -23.44 29.60 -24.32
C ILE A 133 -23.97 30.97 -24.75
N PRO A 134 -24.40 31.83 -23.83
CA PRO A 134 -24.77 33.19 -24.21
C PRO A 134 -23.54 33.83 -24.84
N GLU A 135 -23.76 34.45 -25.99
CA GLU A 135 -22.80 35.13 -26.84
C GLU A 135 -21.91 36.05 -25.99
N SER A 136 -20.74 35.55 -25.61
CA SER A 136 -19.71 36.38 -25.00
C SER A 136 -19.11 37.22 -26.12
N VAL A 137 -19.47 38.49 -26.07
CA VAL A 137 -18.98 39.58 -26.92
C VAL A 137 -17.48 39.44 -27.21
N GLY A 138 -17.19 39.28 -28.51
CA GLY A 138 -15.97 39.69 -29.21
C GLY A 138 -14.62 39.34 -28.60
N LEU A 139 -13.83 38.50 -29.29
CA LEU A 139 -12.58 38.91 -29.93
C LEU A 139 -12.00 37.73 -30.74
N SER A 140 -11.60 38.05 -31.97
CA SER A 140 -11.13 37.15 -33.03
C SER A 140 -9.90 36.32 -32.63
N ALA A 141 -9.96 35.00 -32.84
CA ALA A 141 -8.76 34.17 -33.03
C ALA A 141 -9.03 33.05 -34.07
N PRO A 142 -8.09 32.79 -35.00
CA PRO A 142 -8.33 31.99 -36.19
C PRO A 142 -8.30 30.47 -35.94
N ALA A 143 -8.94 29.72 -36.85
CA ALA A 143 -9.09 28.27 -36.84
C ALA A 143 -7.76 27.49 -36.70
N PRO A 144 -7.76 26.28 -36.10
CA PRO A 144 -6.56 25.48 -35.90
C PRO A 144 -6.16 24.80 -37.22
N ASN A 145 -5.08 25.28 -37.81
CA ASN A 145 -4.38 24.65 -38.90
C ASN A 145 -3.56 23.45 -38.38
N THR A 146 -3.87 22.30 -38.95
CA THR A 146 -3.17 21.02 -38.82
C THR A 146 -1.76 21.13 -39.38
N TYR A 147 -0.70 20.99 -38.58
CA TYR A 147 0.63 20.60 -39.08
C TYR A 147 1.46 19.83 -38.04
N THR A 148 1.78 18.59 -38.40
CA THR A 148 2.96 17.86 -37.94
C THR A 148 4.21 18.43 -38.62
N SER A 149 5.33 18.45 -37.88
CA SER A 149 6.72 18.26 -38.33
C SER A 149 7.73 19.26 -37.74
N ARG A 150 8.54 18.74 -36.81
CA ARG A 150 10.01 18.85 -36.66
C ARG A 150 10.73 20.20 -36.85
N LEU A 151 11.72 20.34 -35.94
CA LEU A 151 13.09 20.88 -36.06
C LEU A 151 13.38 22.26 -35.45
N VAL A 152 14.59 22.30 -34.88
CA VAL A 152 15.46 23.44 -34.53
C VAL A 152 15.32 23.90 -33.07
N ASP A 153 16.13 23.39 -32.14
CA ASP A 153 17.53 23.77 -31.81
C ASP A 153 17.53 24.73 -30.61
N LEU A 154 17.89 24.22 -29.43
CA LEU A 154 18.29 25.05 -28.29
C LEU A 154 19.69 24.62 -27.89
N ASP A 155 20.65 25.17 -28.61
CA ASP A 155 22.03 25.33 -28.16
C ASP A 155 22.20 26.80 -27.74
N LEU A 156 22.32 27.07 -26.44
CA LEU A 156 23.11 28.20 -25.93
C LEU A 156 23.45 28.03 -24.43
N ASP A 157 24.49 27.24 -24.21
CA ASP A 157 25.73 27.61 -23.52
C ASP A 157 25.76 28.29 -22.13
N THR A 158 26.42 27.56 -21.22
CA THR A 158 27.48 27.95 -20.28
C THR A 158 27.47 29.28 -19.49
N GLY A 159 27.61 29.13 -18.16
CA GLY A 159 27.95 30.22 -17.24
C GLY A 159 28.48 29.75 -15.88
N ARG A 160 29.75 29.36 -15.84
CA ARG A 160 30.58 28.91 -14.69
C ARG A 160 30.73 29.93 -13.53
N ARG A 161 31.10 29.38 -12.35
CA ARG A 161 32.02 29.93 -11.29
C ARG A 161 31.42 31.00 -10.33
N THR A 162 31.71 31.08 -9.02
CA THR A 162 32.81 30.57 -8.16
C THR A 162 32.45 30.71 -6.66
N LYS A 163 33.11 29.90 -5.82
CA LYS A 163 33.24 30.03 -4.35
C LYS A 163 33.79 31.39 -3.87
N ARG A 164 33.44 31.82 -2.66
CA ARG A 164 34.41 32.29 -1.63
C ARG A 164 33.81 32.36 -0.22
N LYS A 165 34.58 31.83 0.74
CA LYS A 165 34.50 32.09 2.19
C LYS A 165 35.04 33.49 2.49
N TYR A 166 34.51 34.16 3.51
CA TYR A 166 35.21 34.63 4.71
C TYR A 166 34.17 34.88 5.81
#